data_AF-A0A644ZNN3-F1
#
_entry.id   AF-A0A644ZNN3-F1
#
_cell.length_a   1.000
_cell.length_b   1.000
_cell.length_c   1.000
_cell.angle_alpha   90.00
_cell.angle_beta   90.00
_cell.angle_gamma   90.00
#
_symmetry.space_group_name_H-M   'P 1'
#
loop_
_entity.id
_entity.type
_entity.pdbx_description
1 polymer ?
#
loop_
_entity_poly.entity_id
_entity_poly.type
_entity_poly.pdbx_seq_one_letter_code
_entity_poly.pdbx_strand_id
1 'polypeptide(L)'
;MRKYYVTLLIIDQRPSQIYDEVMSQLGTRVSGWLGDENDIAAVLSGLAGRDALRGMLARLQPKEEVLLLGWGVPMPILVKSRRYDKTFWAELMGNQANRSMEEDLKLLGH
;
A
#
# COMPACT_ATOMS: atom_id res chain seq x y z
N MET A 1 4.45 18.37 -10.39
CA MET A 1 4.80 18.12 -8.97
C MET A 1 6.28 17.85 -8.72
N ARG A 2 6.98 17.06 -9.57
CA ARG A 2 8.42 16.78 -9.41
C ARG A 2 9.31 18.04 -9.26
N LYS A 3 9.00 19.11 -10.00
CA LYS A 3 9.70 20.41 -9.92
C LYS A 3 9.59 21.09 -8.54
N TYR A 4 8.57 20.75 -7.75
CA TYR A 4 8.27 21.37 -6.46
C TYR A 4 8.53 20.43 -5.26
N TYR A 5 9.15 19.26 -5.49
CA TYR A 5 9.44 18.28 -4.43
C TYR A 5 8.22 17.84 -3.60
N VAL A 6 7.03 17.83 -4.21
CA VAL A 6 5.80 17.34 -3.59
C VAL A 6 5.53 15.89 -4.01
N THR A 7 5.20 15.05 -3.02
CA THR A 7 4.75 13.66 -3.22
C THR A 7 3.24 13.57 -2.97
N LEU A 8 2.52 12.94 -3.90
CA LEU A 8 1.09 12.63 -3.77
C LEU A 8 0.93 11.14 -3.48
N LEU A 9 0.18 10.82 -2.43
CA LEU A 9 -0.26 9.46 -2.13
C LEU A 9 -1.79 9.41 -2.28
N ILE A 10 -2.26 8.48 -3.11
CA ILE A 10 -3.69 8.23 -3.31
C ILE A 10 -3.99 6.85 -2.75
N ILE A 11 -5.09 6.74 -2.01
CA ILE A 11 -5.60 5.48 -1.46
C ILE A 11 -7.01 5.30 -2.00
N ASP A 12 -7.23 4.19 -2.71
CA ASP A 12 -8.47 3.92 -3.42
C ASP A 12 -8.82 2.43 -3.36
N GLN A 13 -10.11 2.10 -3.33
CA GLN A 13 -10.62 0.72 -3.26
C GLN A 13 -11.09 0.18 -4.62
N ARG A 14 -11.35 1.05 -5.60
CA ARG A 14 -11.85 0.74 -6.96
C ARG A 14 -10.96 1.44 -8.00
N PRO A 15 -9.70 0.99 -8.15
CA PRO A 15 -8.76 1.61 -9.08
C PRO A 15 -9.24 1.60 -10.55
N SER A 16 -10.18 0.72 -10.91
CA SER A 16 -10.83 0.75 -12.24
C SER A 16 -11.66 2.00 -12.53
N GLN A 17 -12.05 2.78 -11.52
CA GLN A 17 -12.78 4.03 -11.70
C GLN A 17 -11.86 5.24 -11.87
N ILE A 18 -10.55 5.07 -11.68
CA ILE A 18 -9.58 6.13 -11.89
C ILE A 18 -9.29 6.21 -13.39
N TYR A 19 -9.46 7.40 -13.96
CA TYR A 19 -9.17 7.64 -15.38
C TYR A 19 -7.74 7.21 -15.75
N ASP A 20 -7.59 6.57 -16.92
CA ASP A 20 -6.30 6.08 -17.42
C ASP A 20 -5.23 7.18 -17.46
N GLU A 21 -5.61 8.42 -17.77
CA GLU A 21 -4.70 9.57 -17.76
C GLU A 21 -4.09 9.79 -16.37
N VAL A 22 -4.89 9.71 -15.31
CA VAL A 22 -4.42 9.85 -13.92
C VAL A 22 -3.57 8.63 -13.54
N MET A 23 -4.02 7.42 -13.85
CA MET A 23 -3.29 6.18 -13.55
C MET A 23 -1.91 6.13 -14.20
N SER A 24 -1.77 6.69 -15.40
CA SER A 24 -0.50 6.76 -16.13
C SER A 24 0.55 7.65 -15.44
N GLN A 25 0.10 8.61 -14.61
CA GLN A 25 0.98 9.51 -13.86
C GLN A 25 1.40 8.92 -12.51
N LEU A 26 0.73 7.87 -12.03
CA LEU A 26 1.04 7.18 -10.79
C LEU A 26 2.17 6.16 -11.03
N GLY A 27 3.40 6.60 -10.81
CA GLY A 27 4.60 5.83 -11.13
C GLY A 27 4.85 4.62 -10.21
N THR A 28 4.71 4.77 -8.90
CA THR A 28 4.87 3.66 -7.94
C THR A 28 3.52 3.32 -7.33
N ARG A 29 3.20 2.03 -7.26
CA ARG A 29 1.91 1.52 -6.81
C ARG A 29 2.13 0.49 -5.72
N VAL A 30 1.30 0.57 -4.69
CA VAL A 30 1.19 -0.42 -3.61
C VAL A 30 -0.19 -1.03 -3.77
N SER A 31 -0.25 -2.28 -4.23
CA SER A 31 -1.52 -2.98 -4.43
C SER A 31 -1.70 -4.04 -3.36
N GLY A 32 -2.79 -3.95 -2.61
CA GLY A 32 -3.28 -5.08 -1.83
C GLY A 32 -3.95 -6.12 -2.73
N TRP A 33 -4.68 -7.03 -2.09
CA TRP A 33 -5.49 -8.02 -2.80
C TRP A 33 -6.69 -7.33 -3.44
N LEU A 34 -6.99 -7.71 -4.68
CA LEU A 34 -8.11 -7.18 -5.47
C LEU A 34 -8.95 -8.36 -5.93
N GLY A 35 -10.27 -8.28 -5.72
CA GLY A 35 -11.21 -9.34 -6.11
C GLY A 35 -11.84 -9.15 -7.48
N ASP A 36 -11.72 -7.96 -8.08
CA ASP A 36 -12.33 -7.60 -9.36
C ASP A 36 -11.27 -7.56 -10.47
N GLU A 37 -11.51 -8.25 -11.58
CA GLU A 37 -10.57 -8.32 -12.70
C GLU A 37 -10.31 -6.96 -13.35
N ASN A 38 -11.29 -6.05 -13.35
CA ASN A 38 -11.09 -4.70 -13.89
C ASN A 38 -10.18 -3.89 -12.98
N ASP A 39 -10.32 -4.03 -11.65
CA ASP A 39 -9.44 -3.38 -10.68
C ASP A 39 -7.99 -3.90 -10.81
N ILE A 40 -7.82 -5.22 -11.02
CA ILE A 40 -6.51 -5.82 -11.32
C ILE A 40 -5.93 -5.23 -12.61
N ALA A 41 -6.73 -5.18 -13.69
CA ALA A 41 -6.26 -4.66 -14.97
C ALA A 41 -5.85 -3.19 -14.89
N ALA A 42 -6.59 -2.38 -14.14
CA ALA A 42 -6.30 -0.97 -13.92
C ALA A 42 -4.96 -0.77 -13.18
N VAL A 43 -4.71 -1.51 -12.10
CA VAL A 43 -3.45 -1.44 -11.33
C VAL A 43 -2.25 -1.87 -12.17
N LEU A 44 -2.43 -2.85 -13.06
CA LEU A 44 -1.39 -3.36 -13.95
C LEU A 44 -1.24 -2.54 -15.25
N SER A 45 -2.12 -1.56 -15.48
CA SER A 45 -2.08 -0.73 -16.68
C SER A 45 -0.76 0.05 -16.78
N GLY A 46 -0.19 0.09 -17.98
CA GLY A 46 1.11 0.70 -18.26
C GLY A 46 2.35 -0.07 -17.77
N LEU A 47 2.20 -1.25 -17.17
CA LEU A 47 3.34 -2.08 -16.73
C LEU A 47 3.66 -3.20 -17.71
N ALA A 48 4.94 -3.54 -17.81
CA ALA A 48 5.42 -4.73 -18.51
C ALA A 48 5.15 -5.99 -17.67
N GLY A 49 4.98 -7.15 -18.33
CA GLY A 49 4.83 -8.43 -17.63
C GLY A 49 3.50 -8.60 -16.88
N ARG A 50 2.40 -8.05 -17.43
CA ARG A 50 1.07 -8.05 -16.79
C ARG A 50 0.59 -9.45 -16.38
N ASP A 51 0.83 -10.47 -17.19
CA ASP A 51 0.39 -11.84 -16.85
C ASP A 51 1.06 -12.40 -15.61
N ALA A 52 2.37 -12.19 -15.47
CA ALA A 52 3.12 -12.61 -14.28
C ALA A 52 2.65 -11.84 -13.04
N LEU A 53 2.50 -10.51 -13.17
CA LEU A 53 2.01 -9.64 -12.10
C LEU A 53 0.59 -9.98 -11.65
N ARG A 54 -0.30 -10.30 -12.60
CA ARG A 54 -1.65 -10.77 -12.32
C ARG A 54 -1.61 -12.06 -11.51
N GLY A 55 -0.76 -13.02 -11.89
CA GLY A 55 -0.57 -14.25 -11.14
C GLY A 55 -0.06 -14.03 -9.70
N MET A 56 0.76 -13.01 -9.49
CA MET A 56 1.23 -12.61 -8.15
C MET A 56 0.10 -11.98 -7.31
N LEU A 57 -0.67 -11.05 -7.89
CA LEU A 57 -1.82 -10.42 -7.22
C LEU A 57 -2.89 -11.43 -6.84
N ALA A 58 -3.18 -12.41 -7.71
CA ALA A 58 -4.15 -13.47 -7.46
C ALA A 58 -3.77 -14.39 -6.29
N ARG A 59 -2.47 -14.48 -5.95
CA ARG A 59 -1.95 -15.31 -4.84
C ARG A 59 -1.75 -14.54 -3.54
N LEU A 60 -1.90 -13.22 -3.58
CA LEU A 60 -1.69 -12.35 -2.44
C LEU A 60 -2.69 -12.69 -1.33
N GLN A 61 -2.21 -12.82 -0.09
CA GLN A 61 -3.13 -12.97 1.03
C GLN A 61 -3.95 -11.69 1.22
N PRO A 62 -5.28 -11.78 1.42
CA PRO A 62 -6.12 -10.61 1.61
C PRO A 62 -5.72 -9.75 2.82
N LYS A 63 -5.04 -10.36 3.80
CA LYS A 63 -4.55 -9.70 5.00
C LYS A 63 -3.03 -9.66 4.97
N GLU A 64 -2.50 -8.51 5.35
CA GLU A 64 -1.08 -8.33 5.67
C GLU A 64 -0.10 -8.55 4.51
N GLU A 65 -0.57 -8.68 3.26
CA GLU A 65 0.29 -8.75 2.09
C GLU A 65 -0.07 -7.65 1.08
N VAL A 66 0.97 -7.04 0.52
CA VAL A 66 0.86 -6.03 -0.54
C VAL A 66 1.94 -6.28 -1.59
N LEU A 67 1.64 -5.98 -2.85
CA LEU A 67 2.57 -6.00 -3.96
C LEU A 67 3.02 -4.56 -4.27
N LEU A 68 4.31 -4.31 -4.16
CA LEU A 68 4.97 -3.08 -4.61
C LEU A 68 5.40 -3.22 -6.06
N LEU A 69 4.96 -2.29 -6.90
CA LEU A 69 5.16 -2.35 -8.35
C LEU A 69 5.24 -0.94 -8.97
N GLY A 70 5.74 -0.85 -10.20
CA GLY A 70 5.86 0.41 -10.94
C GLY A 70 7.29 0.93 -11.08
N TRP A 71 7.45 2.16 -11.57
CA TRP A 71 8.74 2.71 -12.00
C TRP A 71 9.76 2.92 -10.88
N GLY A 72 9.29 3.07 -9.63
CA GLY A 72 10.16 3.16 -8.46
C GLY A 72 10.75 1.82 -8.02
N VAL A 73 10.31 0.70 -8.61
CA VAL A 73 10.65 -0.66 -8.17
C VAL A 73 10.99 -1.53 -9.39
N PRO A 74 12.29 -1.80 -9.68
CA PRO A 74 12.71 -2.47 -10.91
C PRO A 74 12.22 -3.92 -11.03
N MET A 75 11.91 -4.56 -9.90
CA MET A 75 11.30 -5.89 -9.85
C MET A 75 10.15 -5.85 -8.83
N PRO A 76 8.98 -6.44 -9.13
CA PRO A 76 7.85 -6.45 -8.20
C PRO A 76 8.21 -7.12 -6.87
N ILE A 77 7.86 -6.49 -5.75
CA ILE A 77 8.22 -6.98 -4.41
C ILE A 77 6.96 -7.29 -3.62
N LEU A 78 6.86 -8.53 -3.13
CA LEU A 78 5.86 -8.91 -2.15
C LEU A 78 6.30 -8.42 -0.77
N VAL A 79 5.48 -7.58 -0.13
CA VAL A 79 5.73 -7.04 1.20
C VAL A 79 4.68 -7.55 2.17
N LYS A 80 5.15 -7.98 3.34
CA LYS A 80 4.30 -8.28 4.49
C LYS A 80 4.15 -7.04 5.36
N SER A 81 2.91 -6.63 5.58
CA SER A 81 2.57 -5.53 6.48
C SER A 81 2.82 -5.94 7.92
N ARG A 82 3.45 -5.03 8.69
CA ARG A 82 3.59 -5.20 10.13
C ARG A 82 2.26 -4.84 10.81
N ARG A 83 1.79 -5.69 11.72
CA ARG A 83 0.58 -5.42 12.51
C ARG A 83 0.85 -4.35 13.57
N TYR A 84 -0.12 -3.47 13.78
CA TYR A 84 -0.15 -2.49 14.87
C TYR A 84 -0.69 -3.13 16.15
N ASP A 85 -0.01 -4.16 16.67
CA ASP A 85 -0.40 -4.87 17.89
C ASP A 85 0.30 -4.30 19.13
N LYS A 86 0.01 -4.88 20.31
CA LYS A 86 0.62 -4.45 21.58
C LYS A 86 2.14 -4.51 21.53
N THR A 87 2.70 -5.49 20.82
CA THR A 87 4.15 -5.66 20.66
C THR A 87 4.73 -4.53 19.80
N PHE A 88 4.07 -4.18 18.68
CA PHE A 88 4.43 -3.01 17.88
C PHE A 88 4.46 -1.73 18.72
N TRP A 89 3.40 -1.47 19.49
CA TRP A 89 3.33 -0.26 20.32
C TRP A 89 4.37 -0.28 21.44
N ALA A 90 4.63 -1.43 22.06
CA ALA A 90 5.66 -1.57 23.09
C ALA A 90 7.08 -1.33 22.53
N GLU A 91 7.37 -1.81 21.32
CA GLU A 91 8.64 -1.57 20.64
C GLU A 91 8.79 -0.12 20.17
N LEU A 92 7.73 0.49 19.63
CA LEU A 92 7.74 1.87 19.14
C LEU A 92 7.89 2.88 20.29
N MET A 93 7.18 2.65 21.40
CA MET A 93 7.19 3.54 22.57
C MET A 93 8.38 3.30 23.49
N GLY A 94 9.20 2.27 23.23
CA GLY A 94 10.48 1.99 23.86
C GLY A 94 10.43 1.99 25.39
N ASN A 95 10.16 0.83 26.01
CA ASN A 95 10.28 0.61 27.47
C ASN A 95 9.67 1.71 28.38
N GLN A 96 8.69 2.48 27.90
CA GLN A 96 7.74 3.25 28.71
C GLN A 96 6.70 2.29 29.29
N ALA A 97 7.16 1.26 29.99
CA ALA A 97 6.35 0.16 30.51
C ALA A 97 5.32 0.58 31.60
N ASN A 98 5.02 1.88 31.73
CA ASN A 98 4.12 2.43 32.74
C ASN A 98 3.13 3.48 32.23
N ARG A 99 3.01 3.70 30.91
CA ARG A 99 1.94 4.59 30.39
C ARG A 99 0.69 3.79 30.06
N SER A 100 -0.46 4.28 30.52
CA SER A 100 -1.73 3.60 30.31
C SER A 100 -2.20 3.85 28.87
N MET A 101 -2.92 2.89 28.28
CA MET A 101 -3.50 3.00 26.94
C MET A 101 -4.35 4.29 26.78
N GLU A 102 -4.93 4.76 27.89
CA GLU A 102 -5.73 5.98 27.98
C GLU A 102 -4.93 7.27 27.74
N GLU A 103 -3.64 7.28 28.09
CA GLU A 103 -2.73 8.41 27.88
C GLU A 103 -2.28 8.50 26.42
N ASP A 104 -2.09 7.35 25.77
CA ASP A 104 -1.70 7.28 24.35
C ASP A 104 -2.84 7.72 23.43
N LEU A 105 -4.09 7.37 23.77
CA LEU A 105 -5.29 7.83 23.05
C LEU A 105 -5.47 9.35 23.12
N LYS A 106 -5.21 9.96 24.28
CA LYS A 106 -5.27 11.42 24.46
C LYS A 106 -4.21 12.18 23.66
N LEU A 107 -3.01 11.61 23.51
CA LEU A 107 -1.94 12.22 22.70
C LEU A 107 -2.25 12.22 21.20
N LEU A 108 -3.08 11.29 20.75
CA LEU A 108 -3.52 11.18 19.36
C LEU A 108 -4.76 12.05 19.06
N GLY A 109 -5.22 12.86 20.03
CA GLY A 109 -6.31 13.83 19.82
C GLY A 109 -7.71 13.22 19.84
N HIS A 110 -7.88 12.08 20.53
CA HIS A 110 -9.18 11.45 20.81
C HIS A 110 -9.52 11.53 22.30
#